data_AF-A0AAD8L1F7-F1
#
_entry.id   AF-A0AAD8L1F7-F1
#
_cell.length_a   1.000
_cell.length_b   1.000
_cell.length_c   1.000
_cell.angle_alpha   90.00
_cell.angle_beta   90.00
_cell.angle_gamma   90.00
#
_symmetry.space_group_name_H-M   'P 1'
#
loop_
_entity.id
_entity.type
_entity.pdbx_description
1 polymer ?
#
loop_
_entity_poly.entity_id
_entity_poly.type
_entity_poly.pdbx_seq_one_letter_code
_entity_poly.pdbx_strand_id
1 'polypeptide(L)'
;MKFEQLLQVTNGGKLQFTHTNVNVTKHTNSYARQLLDQMTLAKAYIVIAKEHNNHHLAWELGSKIRSCQFLLSKAAMRDNPMTQSEAEPLIKTLAFLIFKAQDAHYVIATTIMTMKSHIQSLDERANAATVESTFFGQLASESVPKNFHCVNVKLRDDANEISEIGR
;
A
#
# COMPACT_ATOMS: atom_id res chain seq x y z
N MET A 1 -1.12 -15.66 24.96
CA MET A 1 0.06 -15.57 24.07
C MET A 1 0.66 -14.18 24.25
N LYS A 2 1.81 -14.08 24.91
CA LYS A 2 2.52 -12.82 25.24
C LYS A 2 3.47 -12.47 24.09
N PHE A 3 3.29 -11.30 23.49
CA PHE A 3 4.32 -10.64 22.66
C PHE A 3 4.50 -9.22 23.18
N GLU A 4 5.14 -9.12 24.33
CA GLU A 4 5.63 -7.89 24.94
C GLU A 4 7.11 -8.12 25.23
N GLN A 5 7.99 -7.48 24.45
CA GLN A 5 9.34 -7.01 24.80
C GLN A 5 10.25 -6.96 23.56
N LEU A 6 10.54 -5.75 23.07
CA LEU A 6 11.92 -5.24 23.03
C LEU A 6 11.93 -3.72 22.73
N LEU A 7 11.63 -2.90 23.74
CA LEU A 7 12.13 -1.53 23.82
C LEU A 7 13.03 -1.46 25.05
N GLN A 8 14.33 -1.64 24.83
CA GLN A 8 15.31 -1.20 25.82
C GLN A 8 15.75 0.20 25.42
N VAL A 9 15.17 1.18 26.10
CA VAL A 9 15.76 2.52 26.21
C VAL A 9 16.91 2.40 27.19
N THR A 10 18.14 2.68 26.74
CA THR A 10 19.28 2.89 27.64
C THR A 10 19.91 4.25 27.37
N ASN A 11 20.07 5.00 28.45
CA ASN A 11 20.73 6.30 28.54
C ASN A 11 22.17 6.26 28.04
N GLY A 12 22.55 7.26 27.23
CA GLY A 12 23.93 7.65 26.98
C GLY A 12 24.70 6.82 25.93
N GLY A 13 24.97 7.46 24.77
CA GLY A 13 26.16 7.22 23.95
C GLY A 13 26.26 5.90 23.18
N LYS A 14 26.29 6.03 21.84
CA LYS A 14 26.72 5.04 20.84
C LYS A 14 25.68 3.96 20.50
N LEU A 15 24.96 4.19 19.40
CA LEU A 15 24.16 3.18 18.70
C LEU A 15 25.10 2.06 18.21
N GLN A 16 25.14 0.93 18.91
CA GLN A 16 25.71 -0.30 18.39
C GLN A 16 24.59 -1.14 17.77
N PHE A 17 24.64 -1.29 16.44
CA PHE A 17 23.81 -2.26 15.73
C PHE A 17 24.43 -3.65 15.89
N THR A 18 23.76 -4.52 16.64
CA THR A 18 24.13 -5.93 16.73
C THR A 18 23.77 -6.63 15.42
N HIS A 19 24.79 -6.98 14.66
CA HIS A 19 24.69 -7.74 13.42
C HIS A 19 24.33 -9.20 13.75
N THR A 20 23.07 -9.60 13.56
CA THR A 20 22.68 -11.02 13.64
C THR A 20 23.33 -11.78 12.48
N ASN A 21 24.21 -12.71 12.84
CA ASN A 21 24.94 -13.60 11.96
C ASN A 21 23.96 -14.58 11.29
N VAL A 22 23.71 -14.39 9.99
CA VAL A 22 23.02 -15.38 9.15
C VAL A 22 23.97 -15.77 8.03
N ASN A 23 24.50 -16.99 8.15
CA ASN A 23 25.47 -17.57 7.23
C ASN A 23 24.69 -18.28 6.12
N VAL A 24 24.47 -17.60 4.99
CA VAL A 24 24.00 -18.24 3.75
C VAL A 24 24.89 -17.80 2.60
N THR A 25 25.92 -18.63 2.38
CA THR A 25 26.60 -18.93 1.10
C THR A 25 26.99 -17.78 0.16
N LYS A 26 28.32 -17.62 0.02
CA LYS A 26 29.06 -17.03 -1.12
C LYS A 26 29.14 -15.48 -1.19
N HIS A 27 30.21 -14.96 -0.59
CA HIS A 27 30.68 -13.57 -0.68
C HIS A 27 31.04 -13.14 -2.12
N THR A 28 30.05 -12.76 -2.93
CA THR A 28 30.27 -12.01 -4.18
C THR A 28 29.12 -11.01 -4.40
N ASN A 29 29.44 -9.71 -4.18
CA ASN A 29 28.64 -8.46 -4.28
C ASN A 29 27.82 -7.97 -3.05
N SER A 30 28.52 -7.53 -1.98
CA SER A 30 27.92 -6.95 -0.77
C SER A 30 27.29 -5.56 -0.98
N TYR A 31 27.88 -4.69 -1.82
CA TYR A 31 27.38 -3.32 -2.04
C TYR A 31 26.15 -3.24 -2.96
N ALA A 32 26.04 -4.13 -3.95
CA ALA A 32 24.88 -4.16 -4.85
C ALA A 32 23.61 -4.53 -4.08
N ARG A 33 23.73 -5.56 -3.23
CA ARG A 33 22.67 -5.98 -2.30
C ARG A 33 22.29 -4.83 -1.37
N GLN A 34 23.27 -4.19 -0.74
CA GLN A 34 23.02 -3.07 0.17
C GLN A 34 22.28 -1.90 -0.51
N LEU A 35 22.67 -1.53 -1.74
CA LEU A 35 21.96 -0.50 -2.51
C LEU A 35 20.52 -0.90 -2.82
N LEU A 36 20.29 -2.16 -3.23
CA LEU A 36 18.94 -2.67 -3.50
C LEU A 36 18.05 -2.64 -2.25
N ASP A 37 18.59 -3.01 -1.09
CA ASP A 37 17.86 -3.00 0.17
C ASP A 37 17.53 -1.55 0.60
N GLN A 38 18.50 -0.64 0.54
CA GLN A 38 18.27 0.78 0.82
C GLN A 38 17.30 1.43 -0.17
N MET A 39 17.36 1.07 -1.46
CA MET A 39 16.40 1.54 -2.47
C MET A 39 14.98 1.04 -2.19
N THR A 40 14.83 -0.20 -1.74
CA THR A 40 13.53 -0.76 -1.36
C THR A 40 12.92 0.01 -0.20
N LEU A 41 13.73 0.31 0.82
CA LEU A 41 13.31 1.15 1.94
C LEU A 41 12.96 2.58 1.49
N ALA A 42 13.80 3.19 0.66
CA ALA A 42 13.57 4.53 0.10
C ALA A 42 12.26 4.62 -0.73
N LYS A 43 11.90 3.56 -1.47
CA LYS A 43 10.62 3.50 -2.21
C LYS A 43 9.42 3.58 -1.28
N ALA A 44 9.45 2.91 -0.13
CA ALA A 44 8.39 3.02 0.86
C ALA A 44 8.27 4.47 1.38
N TYR A 45 9.39 5.10 1.72
CA TYR A 45 9.41 6.49 2.17
C TYR A 45 8.93 7.50 1.12
N ILE A 46 9.10 7.24 -0.18
CA ILE A 46 8.52 8.10 -1.23
C ILE A 46 6.99 8.11 -1.16
N VAL A 47 6.37 6.94 -0.96
CA VAL A 47 4.91 6.83 -0.86
C VAL A 47 4.42 7.60 0.37
N ILE A 48 5.05 7.38 1.52
CA ILE A 48 4.69 8.05 2.77
C ILE A 48 4.91 9.56 2.66
N ALA A 49 6.06 10.00 2.15
CA ALA A 49 6.35 11.43 1.98
C ALA A 49 5.30 12.14 1.10
N LYS A 50 4.78 11.47 0.06
CA LYS A 50 3.70 12.01 -0.78
C LYS A 50 2.38 12.12 -0.03
N GLU A 51 2.00 11.11 0.74
CA GLU A 51 0.80 11.13 1.58
C GLU A 51 0.83 12.32 2.56
N HIS A 52 2.01 12.63 3.10
CA HIS A 52 2.24 13.76 3.99
C HIS A 52 2.54 15.09 3.25
N ASN A 53 2.30 15.18 1.94
CA ASN A 53 2.54 16.37 1.10
C ASN A 53 4.00 16.85 1.03
N ASN A 54 4.96 16.05 1.45
CA ASN A 54 6.39 16.34 1.37
C ASN A 54 6.97 15.89 0.01
N HIS A 55 6.55 16.60 -1.04
CA HIS A 55 6.94 16.36 -2.43
C HIS A 55 8.45 16.53 -2.66
N HIS A 56 9.09 17.42 -1.89
CA HIS A 56 10.53 17.68 -1.99
C HIS A 56 11.34 16.45 -1.56
N LEU A 57 11.07 15.88 -0.38
CA LEU A 57 11.75 14.67 0.09
C LEU A 57 11.50 13.47 -0.84
N ALA A 58 10.26 13.33 -1.33
CA ALA A 58 9.92 12.30 -2.31
C ALA A 58 10.75 12.42 -3.60
N TRP A 59 10.97 13.65 -4.07
CA TRP A 59 11.83 13.93 -5.22
C TRP A 59 13.31 13.64 -4.94
N GLU A 60 13.84 14.05 -3.78
CA GLU A 60 15.23 13.78 -3.36
C GLU A 60 15.51 12.27 -3.34
N LEU A 61 14.64 11.49 -2.68
CA LEU A 61 14.72 10.03 -2.62
C LEU A 61 14.65 9.41 -4.01
N GLY A 62 13.67 9.83 -4.83
CA GLY A 62 13.49 9.32 -6.19
C GLY A 62 14.69 9.60 -7.09
N SER A 63 15.30 10.78 -6.95
CA SER A 63 16.53 11.15 -7.67
C SER A 63 17.69 10.24 -7.31
N LYS A 64 17.90 9.99 -6.00
CA LYS A 64 18.99 9.12 -5.55
C LYS A 64 18.77 7.65 -5.90
N ILE A 65 17.54 7.15 -5.91
CA ILE A 65 17.20 5.82 -6.43
C ILE A 65 17.64 5.67 -7.89
N ARG A 66 17.35 6.66 -8.74
CA ARG A 66 17.78 6.65 -10.15
C ARG A 66 19.31 6.61 -10.29
N SER A 67 20.04 7.35 -9.46
CA SER A 67 21.51 7.27 -9.42
C SER A 67 22.02 5.88 -9.02
N CYS A 68 21.39 5.22 -8.05
CA CYS A 68 21.72 3.86 -7.65
C CYS A 68 21.45 2.86 -8.76
N GLN A 69 20.30 2.98 -9.44
CA GLN A 69 19.96 2.14 -10.61
C GLN A 69 20.98 2.28 -11.73
N PHE A 70 21.41 3.51 -12.01
CA PHE A 70 22.45 3.77 -13.00
C PHE A 70 23.77 3.08 -12.63
N LEU A 71 24.21 3.20 -11.37
CA LEU A 71 25.43 2.54 -10.91
C LEU A 71 25.32 1.01 -10.96
N LEU A 72 24.20 0.44 -10.52
CA LEU A 72 23.94 -1.00 -10.57
C LEU A 72 23.95 -1.52 -12.01
N SER A 73 23.31 -0.81 -12.94
CA SER A 73 23.33 -1.13 -14.36
C SER A 73 24.74 -1.09 -14.93
N LYS A 74 25.49 -0.01 -14.65
CA LYS A 74 26.88 0.16 -15.07
C LYS A 74 27.79 -0.95 -14.53
N ALA A 75 27.59 -1.38 -13.28
CA ALA A 75 28.33 -2.48 -12.69
C ALA A 75 27.95 -3.84 -13.32
N ALA A 76 26.68 -4.05 -13.67
CA ALA A 76 26.23 -5.26 -14.34
C ALA A 76 26.77 -5.42 -15.77
N MET A 77 27.12 -4.31 -16.44
CA MET A 77 27.73 -4.31 -17.78
C MET A 77 29.25 -4.49 -17.76
N ARG A 78 29.87 -4.66 -16.59
CA ARG A 78 31.32 -4.79 -16.42
C ARG A 78 31.67 -6.17 -15.87
N ASP A 79 32.83 -6.67 -16.24
CA ASP A 79 33.40 -7.91 -15.68
C ASP A 79 34.00 -7.72 -14.27
N ASN A 80 33.97 -6.49 -13.74
CA ASN A 80 34.46 -6.17 -12.40
C ASN A 80 33.32 -5.87 -11.41
N PRO A 81 33.47 -6.29 -10.14
CA PRO A 81 32.49 -5.99 -9.10
C PRO A 81 32.50 -4.50 -8.75
N MET A 82 31.32 -4.00 -8.32
CA MET A 82 31.17 -2.63 -7.86
C MET A 82 32.10 -2.32 -6.69
N THR A 83 32.85 -1.23 -6.79
CA THR A 83 33.82 -0.84 -5.77
C THR A 83 33.18 -0.04 -4.64
N GLN A 84 33.83 -0.02 -3.47
CA GLN A 84 33.36 0.79 -2.34
C GLN A 84 33.33 2.28 -2.68
N SER A 85 34.35 2.80 -3.35
CA SER A 85 34.44 4.23 -3.72
C SER A 85 33.26 4.66 -4.60
N GLU A 86 32.77 3.77 -5.47
CA GLU A 86 31.60 4.02 -6.30
C GLU A 86 30.28 3.97 -5.49
N ALA A 87 30.15 3.00 -4.58
CA ALA A 87 28.89 2.75 -3.84
C ALA A 87 28.70 3.64 -2.60
N GLU A 88 29.76 3.92 -1.86
CA GLU A 88 29.73 4.58 -0.55
C GLU A 88 29.04 5.97 -0.57
N PRO A 89 29.28 6.86 -1.55
CA PRO A 89 28.59 8.15 -1.60
C PRO A 89 27.07 8.00 -1.75
N LEU A 90 26.62 7.02 -2.54
CA LEU A 90 25.19 6.75 -2.75
C LEU A 90 24.58 6.13 -1.50
N ILE A 91 25.25 5.16 -0.88
CA ILE A 91 24.81 4.54 0.38
C ILE A 91 24.64 5.61 1.47
N LYS A 92 25.65 6.47 1.68
CA LYS A 92 25.62 7.54 2.68
C LYS A 92 24.49 8.54 2.43
N THR A 93 24.34 8.98 1.19
CA THR A 93 23.29 9.95 0.84
C THR A 93 21.89 9.35 1.01
N LEU A 94 21.69 8.10 0.59
CA LEU A 94 20.40 7.44 0.69
C LEU A 94 20.04 7.16 2.17
N ALA A 95 21.02 6.74 2.98
CA ALA A 95 20.86 6.58 4.42
C ALA A 95 20.50 7.90 5.11
N PHE A 96 21.12 9.01 4.72
CA PHE A 96 20.80 10.33 5.25
C PHE A 96 19.35 10.75 4.92
N LEU A 97 18.89 10.54 3.69
CA LEU A 97 17.51 10.86 3.30
C LEU A 97 16.49 9.96 4.02
N ILE A 98 16.81 8.69 4.23
CA ILE A 98 15.99 7.76 5.02
C ILE A 98 15.91 8.23 6.49
N PHE A 99 17.04 8.65 7.06
CA PHE A 99 17.06 9.21 8.41
C PHE A 99 16.21 10.48 8.51
N LYS A 100 16.31 11.40 7.54
CA LYS A 100 15.46 12.60 7.45
C LYS A 100 13.97 12.25 7.38
N ALA A 101 13.61 11.18 6.69
CA ALA A 101 12.23 10.69 6.65
C ALA A 101 11.77 10.13 8.01
N GLN A 102 12.65 9.40 8.71
CA GLN A 102 12.38 8.87 10.05
C GLN A 102 12.23 9.99 11.09
N ASP A 103 13.08 11.01 11.01
CA ASP A 103 13.03 12.20 11.87
C ASP A 103 11.73 13.01 11.66
N ALA A 104 11.19 13.02 10.43
CA ALA A 104 9.85 13.52 10.13
C ALA A 104 8.70 12.59 10.62
N HIS A 105 9.00 11.60 11.46
CA HIS A 105 8.07 10.62 12.02
C HIS A 105 7.34 9.73 10.99
N TYR A 106 7.91 9.52 9.80
CA TYR A 106 7.37 8.61 8.79
C TYR A 106 7.65 7.14 9.12
N VAL A 107 7.20 6.66 10.29
CA VAL A 107 7.43 5.29 10.73
C VAL A 107 6.58 4.33 9.90
N ILE A 108 7.22 3.53 9.04
CA ILE A 108 6.55 2.58 8.11
C ILE A 108 5.56 1.66 8.85
N ALA A 109 5.95 1.15 10.03
CA ALA A 109 5.07 0.28 10.83
C ALA A 109 3.79 0.99 11.29
N THR A 110 3.92 2.24 11.77
CA THR A 110 2.78 3.07 12.16
C THR A 110 1.91 3.38 10.96
N THR A 111 2.50 3.75 9.82
CA THR A 111 1.74 4.03 8.59
C THR A 111 0.98 2.79 8.10
N ILE A 112 1.61 1.61 8.09
CA ILE A 112 0.93 0.35 7.74
C ILE A 112 -0.22 0.06 8.70
N MET A 113 -0.03 0.27 10.01
CA MET A 113 -1.08 0.05 11.01
C MET A 113 -2.26 1.02 10.82
N THR A 114 -1.99 2.30 10.54
CA THR A 114 -3.02 3.30 10.23
C THR A 114 -3.78 2.94 8.96
N MET A 115 -3.07 2.59 7.88
CA MET A 115 -3.71 2.17 6.63
C MET A 115 -4.57 0.91 6.81
N LYS A 116 -4.09 -0.07 7.60
CA LYS A 116 -4.87 -1.25 7.95
C LYS A 116 -6.16 -0.88 8.69
N SER A 117 -6.09 0.04 9.66
CA SER A 117 -7.28 0.53 10.36
C SER A 117 -8.27 1.21 9.42
N HIS A 118 -7.80 2.01 8.47
CA HIS A 118 -8.66 2.65 7.47
C HIS A 118 -9.36 1.61 6.57
N ILE A 119 -8.62 0.59 6.11
CA ILE A 119 -9.18 -0.50 5.30
C ILE A 119 -10.27 -1.24 6.07
N GLN A 120 -10.03 -1.57 7.34
CA GLN A 120 -11.02 -2.24 8.18
C GLN A 120 -12.30 -1.40 8.34
N SER A 121 -12.16 -0.10 8.61
CA SER A 121 -13.30 0.81 8.72
C SER A 121 -14.10 0.93 7.42
N LEU A 122 -13.42 0.93 6.28
CA LEU A 122 -14.09 0.97 4.97
C LEU A 122 -14.83 -0.33 4.66
N ASP A 123 -14.25 -1.48 5.00
CA ASP A 123 -14.86 -2.80 4.83
C ASP A 123 -16.13 -2.94 5.68
N GLU A 124 -16.06 -2.52 6.95
CA GLU A 124 -17.22 -2.50 7.85
C GLU A 124 -18.37 -1.65 7.29
N ARG A 125 -18.05 -0.48 6.74
CA ARG A 125 -19.05 0.41 6.12
C ARG A 125 -19.66 -0.20 4.85
N ALA A 126 -18.86 -0.84 4.01
CA ALA A 126 -19.33 -1.51 2.79
C ALA A 126 -20.27 -2.68 3.13
N ASN A 127 -19.94 -3.43 4.18
CA ASN A 127 -20.80 -4.49 4.68
C ASN A 127 -22.13 -3.95 5.22
N ALA A 128 -22.09 -2.89 6.03
CA ALA A 128 -23.31 -2.24 6.54
C ALA A 128 -24.22 -1.74 5.40
N ALA A 129 -23.65 -1.07 4.40
CA ALA A 129 -24.39 -0.60 3.21
C ALA A 129 -24.99 -1.77 2.41
N THR A 130 -24.28 -2.90 2.35
CA THR A 130 -24.78 -4.12 1.70
C THR A 130 -26.00 -4.67 2.45
N VAL A 131 -25.94 -4.74 3.78
CA VAL A 131 -27.07 -5.17 4.63
C VAL A 131 -28.27 -4.25 4.48
N GLU A 132 -28.04 -2.94 4.43
CA GLU A 132 -29.12 -1.96 4.23
C GLU A 132 -29.75 -2.10 2.82
N SER A 133 -28.92 -2.27 1.79
CA SER A 133 -29.38 -2.47 0.42
C SER A 133 -30.19 -3.76 0.25
N THR A 134 -29.82 -4.85 0.92
CA THR A 134 -30.60 -6.10 0.86
C THR A 134 -31.94 -5.96 1.56
N PHE A 135 -32.00 -5.23 2.68
CA PHE A 135 -33.24 -4.92 3.38
C PHE A 135 -34.19 -4.08 2.52
N PHE A 136 -33.69 -3.02 1.87
CA PHE A 136 -34.49 -2.24 0.92
C PHE A 136 -34.94 -3.06 -0.28
N GLY A 137 -34.08 -3.92 -0.81
CA GLY A 137 -34.44 -4.87 -1.86
C GLY A 137 -35.58 -5.79 -1.44
N GLN A 138 -35.55 -6.30 -0.22
CA GLN A 138 -36.61 -7.12 0.34
C GLN A 138 -37.92 -6.34 0.49
N LEU A 139 -37.89 -5.15 1.10
CA LEU A 139 -39.07 -4.29 1.24
C LEU A 139 -39.68 -3.93 -0.12
N ALA A 140 -38.85 -3.60 -1.12
CA ALA A 140 -39.33 -3.33 -2.47
C ALA A 140 -40.03 -4.55 -3.08
N SER A 141 -39.48 -5.75 -2.88
CA SER A 141 -40.12 -7.00 -3.35
C SER A 141 -41.44 -7.32 -2.65
N GLU A 142 -41.55 -6.99 -1.35
CA GLU A 142 -42.76 -7.20 -0.56
C GLU A 142 -43.84 -6.14 -0.86
N SER A 143 -43.42 -4.94 -1.25
CA SER A 143 -44.34 -3.84 -1.62
C SER A 143 -45.08 -4.09 -2.93
N VAL A 144 -44.59 -4.98 -3.80
CA VAL A 144 -45.32 -5.39 -4.99
C VAL A 144 -46.42 -6.38 -4.57
N PRO A 145 -47.70 -6.03 -4.71
CA PRO A 145 -48.78 -6.89 -4.25
C PRO A 145 -48.76 -8.23 -4.99
N LYS A 146 -48.75 -9.35 -4.25
CA LYS A 146 -48.80 -10.71 -4.81
C LYS A 146 -50.01 -10.96 -5.73
N ASN A 147 -51.04 -10.12 -5.64
CA ASN A 147 -52.26 -10.16 -6.46
C ASN A 147 -52.20 -9.31 -7.75
N PHE A 148 -51.01 -8.88 -8.18
CA PHE A 148 -50.80 -8.20 -9.48
C PHE A 148 -51.33 -8.99 -10.68
N HIS A 149 -51.58 -10.30 -10.52
CA HIS A 149 -52.29 -11.13 -11.47
C HIS A 149 -53.62 -10.50 -11.92
N CYS A 150 -54.45 -9.99 -11.00
CA CYS A 150 -55.74 -9.42 -11.36
C CYS A 150 -55.60 -8.10 -12.16
N VAL A 151 -54.56 -7.32 -11.86
CA VAL A 151 -54.25 -6.09 -12.60
C VAL A 151 -53.72 -6.41 -14.00
N ASN A 152 -52.83 -7.40 -14.13
CA ASN A 152 -52.34 -7.86 -15.43
C ASN A 152 -53.45 -8.48 -16.29
N VAL A 153 -54.34 -9.28 -15.71
CA VAL A 153 -55.49 -9.84 -16.44
C VAL A 153 -56.40 -8.71 -16.94
N LYS A 154 -56.76 -7.77 -16.06
CA LYS A 154 -57.63 -6.65 -16.44
C LYS A 154 -57.02 -5.78 -17.54
N LEU A 155 -55.75 -5.41 -17.41
CA LEU A 155 -55.05 -4.64 -18.44
C LEU A 155 -54.95 -5.37 -19.78
N ARG A 156 -54.81 -6.70 -19.76
CA ARG A 156 -54.72 -7.53 -20.96
C ARG A 156 -56.08 -7.70 -21.64
N ASP A 157 -57.14 -7.84 -20.87
CA ASP A 157 -58.52 -7.89 -21.36
C ASP A 157 -58.92 -6.54 -21.95
N ASP A 158 -58.64 -5.43 -21.26
CA ASP A 158 -58.93 -4.07 -21.73
C ASP A 158 -58.14 -3.75 -23.03
N ALA A 159 -56.87 -4.19 -23.14
CA ALA A 159 -56.08 -4.04 -24.37
C ALA A 159 -56.63 -4.87 -25.54
N ASN A 160 -57.21 -6.05 -25.25
CA ASN A 160 -57.84 -6.88 -26.26
C ASN A 160 -59.17 -6.28 -26.74
N GLU A 161 -59.99 -5.71 -25.84
CA GLU A 161 -61.19 -4.93 -26.19
C GLU A 161 -60.86 -3.73 -27.09
N ILE A 162 -59.79 -2.99 -26.78
CA ILE A 162 -59.35 -1.85 -27.61
C ILE A 162 -58.93 -2.31 -29.03
N SER A 163 -58.35 -3.51 -29.15
CA SER A 163 -57.96 -4.08 -30.44
C SER A 163 -59.15 -4.57 -31.29
N GLU A 164 -60.27 -4.92 -30.65
CA GLU A 164 -61.52 -5.30 -31.33
C GLU A 164 -62.34 -4.09 -31.77
N ILE A 165 -62.30 -2.98 -31.02
CA ILE A 165 -62.95 -1.72 -31.42
C ILE A 165 -62.27 -1.07 -32.64
N GLY A 166 -61.01 -1.39 -32.90
CA GLY A 166 -60.25 -0.90 -34.05
C GLY A 166 -60.37 -1.73 -35.34
N ARG A 167 -61.21 -2.76 -35.38
CA ARG A 167 -61.43 -3.64 -36.54
C ARG A 167 -62.83 -3.41 -37.13
#